data_AF-A0A4Q0VW58-F1
#
_entry.id   AF-A0A4Q0VW58-F1
#
_cell.length_a   1.000
_cell.length_b   1.000
_cell.length_c   1.000
_cell.angle_alpha   90.00
_cell.angle_beta   90.00
_cell.angle_gamma   90.00
#
_symmetry.space_group_name_H-M   'P 1'
#
loop_
_entity.id
_entity.type
_entity.pdbx_description
1 polymer ?
#
loop_
_entity_poly.entity_id
_entity_poly.type
_entity_poly.pdbx_seq_one_letter_code
_entity_poly.pdbx_strand_id
1 'polypeptide(L)'
;MFKVKVYITLRESVLDPQGSAVRSSLHALSYNEVQEVRIGKYLELTLEKNENVDARVKEMCEKLLANTVIEDYRYEIEEVVPS
;
A
#
# COMPACT_ATOMS: atom_id res chain seq x y z
N MET A 1 3.29 -19.26 10.65
CA MET A 1 3.39 -18.52 9.37
C MET A 1 3.38 -17.04 9.70
N PHE A 2 3.72 -16.16 8.77
CA PHE A 2 3.54 -14.72 8.92
C PHE A 2 2.50 -14.23 7.94
N LYS A 3 1.59 -13.38 8.40
CA LYS A 3 0.73 -12.58 7.54
C LYS A 3 1.31 -11.18 7.49
N VAL A 4 1.58 -10.68 6.29
CA VAL A 4 2.17 -9.37 6.09
C VAL A 4 1.20 -8.51 5.31
N LYS A 5 0.90 -7.33 5.84
CA LYS A 5 0.08 -6.32 5.19
C LYS A 5 0.99 -5.21 4.70
N VAL A 6 1.00 -4.94 3.40
CA VAL A 6 1.81 -3.86 2.81
C VAL A 6 0.88 -2.81 2.25
N TYR A 7 1.13 -1.56 2.63
CA TYR A 7 0.40 -0.39 2.15
C TYR A 7 1.38 0.44 1.33
N ILE A 8 1.01 0.73 0.09
CA ILE A 8 1.84 1.47 -0.87
C ILE A 8 1.04 2.68 -1.32
N THR A 9 1.63 3.86 -1.20
CA THR A 9 1.01 5.12 -1.57
C THR A 9 1.97 5.94 -2.41
N LEU A 10 1.47 6.67 -3.39
CA LEU A 10 2.28 7.66 -4.09
C LEU A 10 2.85 8.68 -3.08
N ARG A 11 4.06 9.16 -3.32
CA ARG A 11 4.67 10.27 -2.57
C ARG A 11 3.83 11.53 -2.70
N GLU A 12 3.82 12.38 -1.68
CA GLU A 12 3.04 13.64 -1.67
C GLU A 12 3.38 14.55 -2.85
N SER A 13 4.65 14.57 -3.29
CA SER A 13 5.12 15.36 -4.42
C SER A 13 4.68 14.81 -5.79
N VAL A 14 4.12 13.60 -5.84
CA VAL A 14 3.72 12.91 -7.08
C VAL A 14 2.23 13.09 -7.31
N LEU A 15 1.89 13.61 -8.49
CA LEU A 15 0.50 13.76 -8.93
C LEU A 15 -0.17 12.39 -9.08
N ASP A 16 -1.42 12.30 -8.65
CA ASP A 16 -2.27 11.11 -8.80
C ASP A 16 -3.47 11.41 -9.73
N PRO A 17 -3.33 11.17 -11.04
CA PRO A 17 -4.42 11.35 -11.99
C PRO A 17 -5.63 10.45 -11.69
N GLN A 18 -5.40 9.25 -11.12
CA GLN A 18 -6.48 8.31 -10.83
C GLN A 18 -7.31 8.79 -9.63
N GLY A 19 -6.64 9.24 -8.57
CA GLY A 19 -7.28 9.88 -7.42
C GLY A 19 -8.10 11.11 -7.83
N SER A 20 -7.55 11.96 -8.70
CA SER A 20 -8.28 13.12 -9.25
C SER A 20 -9.56 12.72 -10.01
N ALA A 21 -9.50 11.67 -10.83
CA ALA A 21 -10.66 11.16 -11.55
C ALA A 21 -11.73 10.60 -10.61
N VAL A 22 -11.33 9.88 -9.56
CA VAL A 22 -12.25 9.37 -8.54
C VAL A 22 -12.89 10.51 -7.74
N ARG A 23 -12.11 11.51 -7.31
CA ARG A 23 -12.65 12.71 -6.65
C ARG A 23 -13.70 13.41 -7.51
N SER A 24 -13.41 13.59 -8.80
CA SER A 24 -14.37 14.20 -9.74
C SER A 24 -15.66 13.39 -9.86
N SER A 25 -15.56 12.07 -9.85
CA SER A 25 -16.72 11.17 -9.85
C SER A 25 -17.53 11.27 -8.55
N LEU A 26 -16.87 11.39 -7.40
CA LEU A 26 -17.53 11.61 -6.11
C LEU A 26 -18.27 12.96 -6.06
N HIS A 27 -17.67 14.02 -6.60
CA HIS A 27 -18.32 15.33 -6.71
C HIS A 27 -19.56 15.28 -7.62
N ALA A 28 -19.49 14.55 -8.73
CA ALA A 28 -20.65 14.32 -9.60
C ALA A 28 -21.80 13.58 -8.89
N LEU A 29 -21.49 12.79 -7.87
CA LEU A 29 -22.44 12.12 -6.98
C LEU A 29 -22.85 12.99 -5.77
N SER A 30 -22.56 14.29 -5.79
CA SER A 30 -22.85 15.28 -4.75
C SER A 30 -22.04 15.17 -3.44
N TYR A 31 -20.97 14.36 -3.41
CA TYR A 31 -20.04 14.29 -2.26
C TYR A 31 -18.96 15.39 -2.35
N ASN A 32 -19.39 16.65 -2.32
CA ASN A 32 -18.53 17.82 -2.52
C ASN A 32 -17.55 18.07 -1.35
N GLU A 33 -17.80 17.47 -0.19
CA GLU A 33 -16.94 17.55 0.98
C GLU A 33 -15.59 16.85 0.78
N VAL A 34 -15.47 15.92 -0.17
CA VAL A 34 -14.22 15.19 -0.45
C VAL A 34 -13.21 16.12 -1.13
N GLN A 35 -12.20 16.57 -0.37
CA GLN A 35 -11.20 17.51 -0.88
C GLN A 35 -10.12 16.86 -1.73
N GLU A 36 -9.71 15.64 -1.37
CA GLU A 36 -8.62 14.91 -2.01
C GLU A 36 -8.90 13.40 -1.98
N VAL A 37 -8.45 12.70 -3.03
CA VAL A 37 -8.42 11.25 -3.07
C VAL A 37 -7.03 10.83 -3.53
N ARG A 38 -6.42 9.91 -2.80
CA ARG A 38 -5.14 9.29 -3.12
C ARG A 38 -5.37 7.80 -3.31
N ILE A 39 -4.93 7.26 -4.44
CA ILE A 39 -5.03 5.84 -4.75
C ILE A 39 -3.68 5.19 -4.52
N GLY A 40 -3.71 4.10 -3.77
CA GLY A 40 -2.56 3.28 -3.43
C GLY A 40 -2.84 1.80 -3.64
N LYS A 41 -1.92 0.96 -3.19
CA LYS A 41 -2.05 -0.50 -3.23
C LYS A 41 -2.06 -1.02 -1.80
N TYR A 42 -2.91 -2.00 -1.55
CA TYR A 42 -2.89 -2.82 -0.35
C TYR A 42 -2.60 -4.27 -0.76
N LEU A 43 -1.63 -4.89 -0.12
CA LEU A 43 -1.18 -6.24 -0.43
C LEU A 43 -1.18 -7.07 0.86
N GLU A 44 -1.69 -8.28 0.79
CA GLU A 44 -1.53 -9.29 1.84
C GLU A 44 -0.62 -10.41 1.35
N LEU A 45 0.46 -10.66 2.08
CA LEU A 45 1.37 -11.78 1.83
C LEU A 45 1.24 -12.81 2.95
N THR A 46 1.23 -14.08 2.58
CA THR A 46 1.39 -15.18 3.52
C THR A 46 2.78 -15.75 3.32
N LEU A 47 3.59 -15.74 4.37
CA LEU A 47 4.97 -16.21 4.37
C LEU A 47 5.12 -17.39 5.32
N GLU A 48 5.97 -18.34 4.94
CA GLU A 48 6.43 -19.37 5.87
C GLU A 48 7.28 -18.74 7.00
N LYS A 49 7.47 -19.46 8.11
CA LYS A 49 8.31 -18.96 9.20
C LYS A 49 9.74 -18.79 8.67
N ASN A 50 10.28 -17.58 8.85
CA ASN A 50 11.65 -17.23 8.51
C ASN A 50 12.24 -16.41 9.67
N GLU A 51 13.50 -16.66 10.02
CA GLU A 51 14.19 -15.96 11.12
C GLU A 51 14.36 -14.46 10.85
N ASN A 52 14.34 -14.04 9.58
CA ASN A 52 14.50 -12.64 9.18
C ASN A 52 13.39 -12.19 8.23
N VAL A 53 12.14 -12.40 8.64
CA VAL A 53 10.95 -12.00 7.87
C VAL A 53 10.96 -10.50 7.52
N ASP A 54 11.44 -9.64 8.42
CA ASP A 54 11.54 -8.19 8.21
C ASP A 54 12.42 -7.84 7.00
N ALA A 55 13.67 -8.32 6.98
CA ALA A 55 14.58 -8.03 5.87
C ALA A 55 14.04 -8.57 4.53
N ARG A 56 13.36 -9.72 4.56
CA ARG A 56 12.75 -10.31 3.36
C ARG A 56 11.60 -9.46 2.84
N VAL A 57 10.68 -9.01 3.72
CA VAL A 57 9.58 -8.14 3.32
C VAL A 57 10.10 -6.80 2.79
N LYS A 58 11.10 -6.22 3.46
CA LYS A 58 11.74 -4.99 3.00
C LYS A 58 12.34 -5.15 1.60
N GLU A 59 13.10 -6.22 1.36
CA GLU A 59 13.70 -6.51 0.06
C GLU A 59 12.63 -6.69 -1.03
N MET A 60 11.52 -7.39 -0.74
CA MET A 60 10.40 -7.54 -1.67
C MET A 60 9.78 -6.18 -2.02
N CYS A 61 9.61 -5.30 -1.02
CA CYS A 61 9.07 -3.96 -1.24
C CYS A 61 9.99 -3.12 -2.14
N GLU A 62 11.29 -3.09 -1.86
CA GLU A 62 12.26 -2.28 -2.60
C GLU A 62 12.51 -2.79 -4.03
N LYS A 63 12.49 -4.11 -4.24
CA LYS A 63 12.80 -4.71 -5.55
C LYS A 63 11.59 -4.84 -6.47
N LEU A 64 10.38 -4.95 -5.94
CA LEU A 64 9.21 -5.32 -6.75
C LEU A 64 7.92 -4.63 -6.35
N LEU A 65 7.53 -4.67 -5.07
CA LEU A 65 6.16 -4.31 -4.70
C LEU A 65 5.93 -2.80 -4.83
N ALA A 66 6.92 -1.98 -4.47
CA ALA A 66 6.85 -0.52 -4.53
C ALA A 66 7.90 0.05 -5.49
N ASN A 67 7.51 1.05 -6.27
CA ASN A 67 8.45 1.87 -7.01
C ASN A 67 8.98 2.99 -6.09
N THR A 68 10.09 2.75 -5.42
CA THR A 68 10.67 3.63 -4.38
C THR A 68 11.10 5.03 -4.85
N VAL A 69 11.04 5.31 -6.16
CA VAL A 69 11.25 6.65 -6.70
C VAL A 69 10.01 7.53 -6.48
N ILE A 70 8.82 6.96 -6.64
CA ILE A 70 7.54 7.69 -6.70
C ILE A 70 6.51 7.22 -5.67
N GLU A 71 6.72 6.06 -5.06
CA GLU A 71 5.86 5.45 -4.04
C GLU A 71 6.61 5.34 -2.71
N ASP A 72 5.90 5.58 -1.62
CA ASP A 72 6.28 5.20 -0.27
C ASP A 72 5.50 3.93 0.12
N TYR A 73 6.06 3.17 1.05
CA TYR A 73 5.40 1.98 1.57
C TYR A 73 5.60 1.85 3.08
N ARG A 74 4.65 1.18 3.72
CA ARG A 74 4.73 0.69 5.09
C ARG A 74 4.17 -0.72 5.15
N TYR A 75 4.61 -1.52 6.11
CA TYR A 75 4.07 -2.86 6.29
C TYR A 75 3.91 -3.25 7.75
N GLU A 76 3.01 -4.19 7.99
CA GLU A 76 2.72 -4.79 9.30
C GLU A 76 2.93 -6.30 9.16
N ILE A 77 3.61 -6.91 10.14
CA ILE A 77 3.88 -8.35 10.17
C ILE A 77 3.17 -8.93 11.39
N GLU A 78 2.33 -9.93 11.18
CA GLU A 78 1.59 -10.65 12.21
C GLU A 78 2.03 -12.12 12.19
N GLU A 79 2.47 -12.67 13.32
CA GLU A 79 2.67 -14.12 13.44
C GLU A 79 1.31 -14.82 13.52
N VAL A 80 1.06 -15.72 12.59
CA VAL A 80 -0.15 -16.54 12.56
C VAL A 80 0.21 -17.95 13.03
N VAL A 81 -0.34 -18.33 14.18
CA VAL A 81 -0.35 -19.71 14.66
C VAL A 81 -1.46 -20.44 13.92
N PRO A 82 -1.19 -21.54 13.21
CA PRO A 82 -2.26 -22.37 12.63
C PRO A 82 -3.19 -22.81 13.76
N SER A 83 -4.50 -22.58 13.60
CA SER A 83 -5.52 -23.18 14.47
C SER A 83 -5.65 -24.68 14.20
#